data_AF-A0A0K8NWE2-F1
#
_entry.id   AF-A0A0K8NWE2-F1
#
_cell.length_a   1.000
_cell.length_b   1.000
_cell.length_c   1.000
_cell.angle_alpha   90.00
_cell.angle_beta   90.00
_cell.angle_gamma   90.00
#
_symmetry.space_group_name_H-M   'P 1'
#
loop_
_entity.id
_entity.type
_entity.pdbx_description
1 polymer ?
#
loop_
_entity_poly.entity_id
_entity_poly.type
_entity_poly.pdbx_seq_one_letter_code
_entity_poly.pdbx_strand_id
1 'polypeptide(L)' 'MPLVQGEVRKVDVAKGLVVLRHGDIPNLAMPPMTMGFDVADPRMLDGLKVGDKVSFQAEMVKGKATVIELKRETAR' A
#
# COMPACT_ATOMS: atom_id res chain seq x y z
N MET A 1 -12.99 -4.80 -4.62
CA MET A 1 -11.90 -5.65 -4.08
C MET A 1 -11.84 -5.47 -2.57
N PRO A 2 -11.35 -6.45 -1.80
CA PRO A 2 -11.20 -6.27 -0.36
C PRO A 2 -10.14 -5.20 -0.06
N LEU A 3 -10.40 -4.37 0.95
CA LEU A 3 -9.38 -3.52 1.53
C LEU A 3 -8.46 -4.38 2.40
N VAL A 4 -7.16 -4.22 2.21
CA VAL A 4 -6.12 -4.90 2.97
C VAL A 4 -5.56 -3.90 3.98
N GLN A 5 -5.47 -4.33 5.24
CA GLN A 5 -4.80 -3.54 6.27
C GLN A 5 -3.28 -3.64 6.08
N GLY A 6 -2.60 -2.52 6.26
CA GLY A 6 -1.16 -2.46 6.22
C GLY A 6 -0.59 -1.37 7.11
N GLU A 7 0.71 -1.45 7.32
CA GLU A 7 1.50 -0.46 8.04
C GLU A 7 2.62 0.05 7.14
N VAL A 8 2.76 1.37 7.06
CA VAL A 8 3.80 2.02 6.26
C VAL A 8 5.16 1.76 6.90
N ARG A 9 6.06 1.13 6.13
CA ARG A 9 7.45 0.88 6.53
C ARG A 9 8.43 1.81 5.86
N LYS A 10 8.12 2.30 4.65
CA LYS A 10 8.90 3.31 3.93
C LYS A 10 8.04 4.00 2.88
N VAL A 11 8.31 5.28 2.62
CA VAL A 11 7.69 6.05 1.54
C VAL A 11 8.79 6.59 0.63
N ASP A 12 8.68 6.38 -0.68
CA ASP A 12 9.56 6.93 -1.72
C ASP A 12 8.71 7.69 -2.74
N VAL A 13 8.43 8.96 -2.43
CA VAL A 13 7.58 9.83 -3.26
C VAL A 13 8.20 10.07 -4.63
N ALA A 14 9.53 10.17 -4.71
CA ALA A 14 10.25 10.39 -5.96
C ALA A 14 10.06 9.22 -6.96
N LYS A 15 9.92 7.99 -6.44
CA LYS A 15 9.69 6.79 -7.26
C LYS A 15 8.22 6.38 -7.36
N GLY A 16 7.31 7.05 -6.64
CA GLY A 16 5.92 6.62 -6.55
C GLY A 16 5.79 5.22 -5.93
N LEU A 17 6.58 4.93 -4.90
CA LEU A 17 6.66 3.62 -4.27
C LEU A 17 6.46 3.71 -2.76
N VAL A 18 5.73 2.76 -2.19
CA VAL A 18 5.54 2.61 -0.74
C VAL A 18 5.87 1.18 -0.32
N VAL A 19 6.62 1.02 0.76
CA VAL A 19 6.85 -0.28 1.39
C VAL A 19 5.82 -0.44 2.49
N LEU A 20 4.98 -1.46 2.36
CA LEU A 20 3.92 -1.77 3.31
C LEU A 20 4.19 -3.14 3.92
N ARG A 21 4.02 -3.24 5.24
CA ARG A 21 3.75 -4.52 5.90
C ARG A 21 2.26 -4.75 5.79
N HIS A 22 1.83 -5.69 4.98
CA HIS A 22 0.41 -5.93 4.71
C HIS A 22 -0.09 -7.23 5.33
N GLY A 23 -1.39 -7.29 5.56
CA GLY A 23 -2.12 -8.53 5.85
C GLY A 23 -2.25 -9.41 4.60
N ASP A 24 -3.11 -10.42 4.66
CA ASP A 24 -3.36 -11.28 3.50
C ASP A 24 -3.96 -10.48 2.34
N ILE A 25 -3.47 -10.70 1.12
CA ILE A 25 -4.00 -10.12 -0.13
C ILE A 25 -4.54 -11.26 -0.99
N PRO A 26 -5.81 -11.68 -0.78
CA PRO A 26 -6.36 -12.86 -1.44
C PRO A 26 -6.39 -12.76 -2.97
N ASN A 27 -6.65 -11.55 -3.50
CA ASN A 27 -6.75 -11.34 -4.94
C ASN A 27 -5.40 -11.44 -5.66
N LEU A 28 -4.28 -11.32 -4.93
CA LEU A 28 -2.94 -11.50 -5.46
C LEU A 28 -2.28 -12.81 -4.97
N ALA A 29 -3.00 -13.62 -4.19
CA ALA A 29 -2.47 -14.79 -3.51
C ALA A 29 -1.18 -14.50 -2.71
N MET A 30 -1.10 -13.32 -2.09
CA MET A 30 0.06 -12.91 -1.30
C MET A 30 -0.25 -13.01 0.20
N PRO A 31 0.44 -13.88 0.95
CA PRO A 31 0.29 -13.96 2.40
C PRO A 31 0.84 -12.69 3.07
N PRO A 32 0.61 -12.50 4.38
CA PRO A 32 1.13 -11.36 5.12
C PRO A 32 2.66 -11.25 4.99
N MET A 33 3.15 -10.17 4.38
CA MET A 33 4.57 -9.92 4.19
C MET A 33 4.88 -8.42 4.15
N THR A 34 6.16 -8.07 4.01
CA THR A 34 6.62 -6.68 3.84
C THR A 34 7.26 -6.53 2.49
N MET A 35 6.66 -5.73 1.60
CA MET A 35 7.17 -5.50 0.26
C MET A 35 6.82 -4.11 -0.27
N GLY A 36 7.47 -3.73 -1.37
CA GLY A 36 7.21 -2.48 -2.08
C GLY A 36 6.05 -2.61 -3.05
N PHE A 37 5.20 -1.59 -3.06
CA PHE A 37 4.11 -1.42 -4.01
C PHE A 37 4.33 -0.11 -4.76
N ASP A 38 4.16 -0.15 -6.08
CA ASP A 38 4.01 1.06 -6.87
C ASP A 38 2.65 1.71 -6.50
N VAL A 39 2.48 3.01 -6.71
CA VAL A 39 1.17 3.67 -6.54
C VAL A 39 0.63 4.17 -7.87
N ALA A 40 -0.68 4.05 -8.06
CA ALA A 40 -1.35 4.54 -9.26
C ALA A 40 -1.34 6.08 -9.35
N ASP A 41 -1.43 6.77 -8.20
CA ASP A 41 -1.28 8.22 -8.09
C ASP A 41 -0.25 8.56 -7.01
N PRO A 42 0.87 9.22 -7.34
CA PRO A 42 1.88 9.67 -6.37
C PRO A 42 1.32 10.50 -5.22
N ARG A 43 0.21 11.23 -5.43
CA ARG A 43 -0.45 12.06 -4.40
C ARG A 43 -0.99 11.23 -3.24
N MET A 44 -1.20 9.92 -3.42
CA MET A 44 -1.57 9.01 -2.32
C MET A 44 -0.49 8.93 -1.24
N LEU A 45 0.76 9.26 -1.59
CA LEU A 45 1.90 9.24 -0.66
C LEU A 45 2.01 10.52 0.17
N ASP A 46 1.29 11.57 -0.21
CA ASP A 46 1.40 12.88 0.44
C ASP A 46 0.95 12.82 1.89
N GLY A 47 1.88 13.15 2.79
CA GLY A 47 1.64 13.14 4.22
C GLY A 47 1.56 11.74 4.86
N LEU A 48 1.88 10.67 4.14
CA LEU A 48 2.16 9.37 4.76
C LEU A 48 3.49 9.39 5.50
N LYS A 49 3.51 8.70 6.64
CA LYS A 49 4.69 8.55 7.49
C LYS A 49 4.90 7.09 7.85
N VAL A 50 6.15 6.74 8.14
CA VAL A 50 6.48 5.41 8.67
C VAL A 50 5.72 5.20 9.99
N GLY A 51 5.09 4.04 10.12
CA GLY A 51 4.23 3.68 11.25
C GLY A 51 2.74 3.96 11.03
N ASP A 52 2.36 4.70 9.97
CA ASP A 52 0.95 4.93 9.66
C ASP A 52 0.26 3.60 9.33
N LYS A 53 -0.92 3.41 9.94
CA LYS A 53 -1.83 2.34 9.55
C LYS A 53 -2.68 2.80 8.38
N VAL A 54 -2.81 1.93 7.39
CA VAL A 54 -3.54 2.20 6.16
C VAL A 54 -4.43 1.02 5.80
N SER A 55 -5.53 1.31 5.12
CA SER A 55 -6.32 0.34 4.38
C SER A 55 -6.15 0.64 2.90
N PHE A 56 -5.73 -0.34 2.11
CA PHE A 56 -5.39 -0.14 0.70
C PHE A 56 -5.95 -1.25 -0.19
N GLN A 57 -6.10 -0.97 -1.47
CA GLN A 57 -6.37 -1.96 -2.51
C GLN A 57 -5.17 -2.03 -3.44
N ALA A 58 -4.78 -3.25 -3.79
CA ALA A 58 -3.67 -3.49 -4.71
C ALA A 58 -4.06 -4.46 -5.82
N GLU A 59 -3.51 -4.24 -7.00
CA GLU A 59 -3.67 -5.05 -8.20
C GLU A 59 -2.33 -5.32 -8.88
N MET A 60 -2.28 -6.33 -9.74
CA MET A 60 -1.13 -6.57 -10.60
C MET A 60 -1.29 -5.77 -11.90
N VAL A 61 -0.55 -4.68 -12.03
CA VAL A 61 -0.51 -3.84 -13.22
C VAL A 61 0.81 -4.08 -13.94
N LYS A 62 0.75 -4.61 -15.17
CA LYS A 62 1.95 -4.92 -15.99
C LYS A 62 2.98 -5.79 -15.25
N GLY A 63 2.50 -6.74 -14.43
CA GLY A 63 3.36 -7.63 -13.65
C GLY A 63 3.92 -7.04 -12.36
N LYS A 64 3.45 -5.87 -11.91
CA LYS A 64 3.85 -5.22 -10.66
C LYS A 64 2.68 -5.00 -9.73
N ALA A 65 2.89 -5.25 -8.43
CA ALA A 65 1.90 -4.95 -7.40
C ALA A 65 1.76 -3.43 -7.24
N THR A 66 0.58 -2.91 -7.54
CA THR A 66 0.29 -1.47 -7.58
C THR A 66 -0.89 -1.15 -6.69
N VAL A 67 -0.71 -0.20 -5.77
CA VAL A 67 -1.78 0.34 -4.93
C VAL A 67 -2.63 1.28 -5.78
N ILE A 68 -3.91 0.97 -5.89
CA ILE A 68 -4.90 1.74 -6.67
C ILE A 68 -5.79 2.61 -5.77
N GLU A 69 -5.86 2.29 -4.48
CA GLU A 69 -6.58 3.08 -3.48
C GLU A 69 -5.85 2.96 -2.15
N LEU A 70 -5.65 4.07 -1.46
CA LEU A 70 -5.01 4.11 -0.15
C LEU A 70 -5.79 5.04 0.78
N LYS A 71 -6.16 4.54 1.96
CA LYS A 71 -6.82 5.30 3.02
C LYS A 71 -6.01 5.17 4.28
N ARG A 72 -5.64 6.30 4.88
CA ARG A 72 -5.07 6.33 6.23
C ARG A 72 -6.16 5.95 7.22
N GLU A 73 -5.82 5.08 8.15
CA GLU A 73 -6.68 4.79 9.29
C GLU A 73 -6.46 5.91 10.30
N THR A 74 -7.26 6.97 10.20
CA THR A 74 -7.25 8.02 11.20
C THR A 74 -7.91 7.46 12.46
N ALA A 75 -7.16 7.35 13.56
CA ALA A 75 -7.75 7.17 14.87
C ALA A 75 -8.73 8.34 15.09
N ARG A 76 -10.02 8.02 15.24
CA ARG A 76 -11.01 8.98 15.72
C ARG A 76 -10.75 9.31 17.19
#